data_AF-L8HBK3-F1
#
_entry.id   AF-L8HBK3-F1
#
_cell.length_a   1.000
_cell.length_b   1.000
_cell.length_c   1.000
_cell.angle_alpha   90.00
_cell.angle_beta   90.00
_cell.angle_gamma   90.00
#
_symmetry.space_group_name_H-M   'P 1'
#
loop_
_entity.id
_entity.type
_entity.pdbx_description
1 polymer ?
#
loop_
_entity_poly.entity_id
_entity_poly.type
_entity_poly.pdbx_seq_one_letter_code
_entity_poly.pdbx_strand_id
1 'polypeptide(L)'
;MDSTTPQQPAVEVKSEVTDVSEGEGDLSREELAEWLLANFGTEPDQPELAPQPLNLDHLLRPEDFDPSRVTAHNIVEGDGGLDGFGIVLENVFTRRECQRLIAETERVGFGHLGEGKTGRAYRGNCRLQIDDLGGALGREVWRRIAPYVPAAVELPDGEGRFEYLEMNSRYRFAKYYAGQGFAIHVDKPTIYEHERCSIMTVNIYLNDLVQPEQGGLTRFFRRMTGGAPVAAAGGKAGSIAIFKQSVVPYSPVHDGDKLLSGLKYLMRTDVVYRPAAATDTPKSDA
;
A
#
# COMPACT_ATOMS: atom_id res chain seq x y z
N MET A 1 12.99 42.53 3.39
CA MET A 1 13.82 41.33 3.18
C MET A 1 12.92 40.34 2.50
N ASP A 2 13.13 40.19 1.19
CA ASP A 2 12.27 39.44 0.28
C ASP A 2 12.63 37.96 0.39
N SER A 3 11.69 37.11 0.82
CA SER A 3 11.92 35.67 1.01
C SER A 3 11.28 34.90 -0.14
N THR A 4 11.95 34.88 -1.28
CA THR A 4 11.61 33.98 -2.39
C THR A 4 12.04 32.56 -2.03
N THR A 5 11.06 31.71 -1.70
CA THR A 5 11.24 30.25 -1.65
C THR A 5 11.61 29.75 -3.05
N PRO A 6 12.68 28.94 -3.23
CA PRO A 6 13.02 28.42 -4.54
C PRO A 6 11.93 27.43 -4.99
N GLN A 7 11.22 27.79 -6.04
CA GLN A 7 10.31 26.88 -6.73
C GLN A 7 11.16 25.88 -7.51
N GLN A 8 11.11 24.60 -7.12
CA GLN A 8 11.79 23.55 -7.88
C GLN A 8 11.21 23.49 -9.30
N PRO A 9 12.04 23.30 -10.33
CA PRO A 9 11.56 23.17 -11.69
C PRO A 9 10.65 21.95 -11.81
N ALA A 10 9.53 22.11 -12.51
CA ALA A 10 8.69 20.98 -12.91
C ALA A 10 9.56 19.97 -13.65
N VAL A 11 9.55 18.73 -13.18
CA VAL A 11 10.28 17.63 -13.82
C VAL A 11 9.66 17.38 -15.19
N GLU A 12 10.47 17.45 -16.25
CA GLU A 12 10.05 17.07 -17.60
C GLU A 12 9.66 15.59 -17.61
N VAL A 13 8.37 15.32 -17.80
CA VAL A 13 7.79 13.98 -17.90
C VAL A 13 8.36 13.29 -19.14
N LYS A 14 9.10 12.19 -18.96
CA LYS A 14 9.57 11.35 -20.06
C LYS A 14 8.36 10.78 -20.82
N SER A 15 8.23 11.14 -22.10
CA SER A 15 7.00 11.02 -22.88
C SER A 15 6.89 9.77 -23.77
N GLU A 16 7.43 8.61 -23.38
CA GLU A 16 7.32 7.39 -24.21
C GLU A 16 6.93 6.15 -23.40
N VAL A 17 5.92 6.26 -22.55
CA VAL A 17 5.18 5.06 -22.10
C VAL A 17 4.21 4.70 -23.21
N THR A 18 4.29 3.48 -23.74
CA THR A 18 3.29 2.97 -24.70
C THR A 18 1.88 3.19 -24.15
N ASP A 19 1.03 3.85 -24.93
CA ASP A 19 -0.27 4.34 -24.49
C ASP A 19 -1.09 3.21 -23.83
N VAL A 20 -1.69 3.50 -22.68
CA VAL A 20 -2.53 2.53 -21.96
C VAL A 20 -3.84 2.43 -22.73
N SER A 21 -3.87 1.59 -23.77
CA SER A 21 -5.04 1.48 -24.66
C SER A 21 -6.32 1.22 -23.86
N GLU A 22 -7.39 1.94 -24.19
CA GLU A 22 -8.75 1.70 -23.69
C GLU A 22 -9.32 0.40 -24.30
N GLY A 23 -8.70 -0.73 -23.98
CA GLY A 23 -9.22 -2.05 -24.33
C GLY A 23 -10.44 -2.39 -23.47
N GLU A 24 -11.39 -3.13 -24.05
CA GLU A 24 -12.52 -3.70 -23.31
C GLU A 24 -12.04 -4.85 -22.40
N GLY A 25 -12.54 -4.90 -21.16
CA GLY A 25 -12.27 -6.00 -20.21
C GLY A 25 -10.94 -5.90 -19.45
N ASP A 26 -10.74 -6.77 -18.45
CA ASP A 26 -9.49 -6.81 -17.69
C ASP A 26 -8.35 -7.46 -18.50
N LEU A 27 -7.11 -7.13 -18.15
CA LEU A 27 -5.93 -7.77 -18.73
C LEU A 27 -5.73 -9.17 -18.17
N SER A 28 -5.09 -10.03 -18.96
CA SER A 28 -4.45 -11.26 -18.50
C SER A 28 -3.17 -10.97 -17.70
N ARG A 29 -2.66 -12.00 -17.02
CA ARG A 29 -1.38 -11.94 -16.30
C ARG A 29 -0.22 -11.66 -17.27
N GLU A 30 -0.26 -12.33 -18.42
CA GLU A 30 0.77 -12.28 -19.45
C GLU A 30 0.83 -10.89 -20.09
N GLU A 31 -0.32 -10.31 -20.45
CA GLU A 31 -0.39 -8.96 -21.03
C GLU A 31 0.20 -7.89 -20.12
N LEU A 32 -0.15 -7.90 -18.82
CA LEU A 32 0.41 -6.94 -17.87
C LEU A 32 1.93 -7.15 -17.70
N ALA A 33 2.38 -8.41 -17.59
CA ALA A 33 3.79 -8.72 -17.41
C ALA A 33 4.65 -8.32 -18.62
N GLU A 34 4.19 -8.60 -19.84
CA GLU A 34 4.85 -8.22 -21.09
C GLU A 34 4.95 -6.69 -21.22
N TRP A 35 3.85 -5.97 -20.93
CA TRP A 35 3.85 -4.52 -20.94
C TRP A 35 4.85 -3.94 -19.93
N LEU A 36 4.93 -4.47 -18.71
CA LEU A 36 5.88 -3.98 -17.70
C LEU A 36 7.34 -4.17 -18.14
N LEU A 37 7.67 -5.35 -18.67
CA LEU A 37 9.03 -5.67 -19.12
C LEU A 37 9.44 -4.83 -20.33
N ALA A 38 8.50 -4.53 -21.23
CA ALA A 38 8.76 -3.71 -22.41
C ALA A 38 9.03 -2.23 -22.06
N ASN A 39 8.43 -1.70 -20.98
CA ASN A 39 8.46 -0.27 -20.69
C ASN A 39 9.40 0.13 -19.53
N PHE A 40 9.60 -0.73 -18.51
CA PHE A 40 10.11 -0.26 -17.20
C PHE A 40 11.25 -1.08 -16.57
N GLY A 41 11.99 -1.86 -17.36
CA GLY A 41 13.02 -2.79 -16.87
C GLY A 41 14.29 -2.17 -16.30
N THR A 42 14.49 -0.85 -16.37
CA THR A 42 15.74 -0.18 -15.95
C THR A 42 15.58 0.56 -14.64
N GLU A 43 16.45 0.28 -13.66
CA GLU A 43 16.48 0.97 -12.37
C GLU A 43 16.86 2.46 -12.51
N PRO A 44 16.08 3.39 -11.92
CA PRO A 44 16.42 4.81 -11.96
C PRO A 44 17.61 5.11 -11.05
N ASP A 45 18.58 5.86 -11.58
CA ASP A 45 19.73 6.35 -10.82
C ASP A 45 19.50 7.78 -10.32
N GLN A 46 18.50 7.95 -9.46
CA GLN A 46 18.17 9.24 -8.84
C GLN A 46 17.57 9.03 -7.45
N PRO A 47 17.77 9.98 -6.52
CA PRO A 47 17.15 9.91 -5.20
C PRO A 47 15.62 10.02 -5.30
N GLU A 48 14.93 9.54 -4.28
CA GLU A 48 13.49 9.74 -4.13
C GLU A 48 13.10 11.22 -4.22
N LEU A 49 12.07 11.51 -5.02
CA LEU A 49 11.45 12.82 -5.09
C LEU A 49 10.76 13.16 -3.76
N ALA A 50 10.60 14.46 -3.48
CA ALA A 50 9.65 14.90 -2.46
C ALA A 50 8.23 14.40 -2.80
N PRO A 51 7.31 14.25 -1.83
CA PRO A 51 5.92 13.89 -2.12
C PRO A 51 5.32 14.80 -3.20
N GLN A 52 4.72 14.18 -4.22
CA GLN A 52 4.16 14.88 -5.38
C GLN A 52 2.64 14.96 -5.25
N PRO A 53 2.03 16.14 -5.39
CA PRO A 53 0.57 16.25 -5.42
C PRO A 53 0.05 15.84 -6.80
N LEU A 54 -0.88 14.88 -6.86
CA LEU A 54 -1.47 14.43 -8.13
C LEU A 54 -2.98 14.25 -8.03
N ASN A 55 -3.68 14.53 -9.13
CA ASN A 55 -5.09 14.17 -9.25
C ASN A 55 -5.19 12.72 -9.77
N LEU A 56 -5.70 11.82 -8.94
CA LEU A 56 -5.81 10.38 -9.21
C LEU A 56 -7.26 9.95 -9.52
N ASP A 57 -8.17 10.92 -9.75
CA ASP A 57 -9.63 10.70 -9.77
C ASP A 57 -10.09 9.76 -10.90
N HIS A 58 -9.28 9.59 -11.93
CA HIS A 58 -9.61 8.83 -13.13
C HIS A 58 -9.02 7.40 -13.14
N LEU A 59 -8.23 7.03 -12.13
CA LEU A 59 -7.47 5.77 -12.15
C LEU A 59 -8.32 4.56 -11.77
N LEU A 60 -9.24 4.72 -10.82
CA LEU A 60 -10.19 3.69 -10.40
C LEU A 60 -11.60 4.09 -10.83
N ARG A 61 -12.18 3.29 -11.73
CA ARG A 61 -13.52 3.52 -12.25
C ARG A 61 -14.49 2.63 -11.47
N PRO A 62 -15.58 3.15 -10.86
CA PRO A 62 -16.50 2.34 -10.07
C PRO A 62 -17.08 1.13 -10.81
N GLU A 63 -17.27 1.26 -12.12
CA GLU A 63 -17.77 0.21 -13.03
C GLU A 63 -16.80 -0.96 -13.25
N ASP A 64 -15.50 -0.78 -13.00
CA ASP A 64 -14.50 -1.85 -13.11
C ASP A 64 -14.54 -2.81 -11.90
N PHE A 65 -15.21 -2.41 -10.80
CA PHE A 65 -15.25 -3.17 -9.56
C PHE A 65 -16.53 -4.00 -9.39
N ASP A 66 -16.35 -5.31 -9.26
CA ASP A 66 -17.40 -6.26 -8.92
C ASP A 66 -17.14 -6.87 -7.53
N PRO A 67 -17.87 -6.45 -6.47
CA PRO A 67 -17.66 -6.97 -5.12
C PRO A 67 -17.93 -8.48 -5.01
N SER A 68 -18.71 -9.07 -5.91
CA SER A 68 -19.00 -10.51 -5.88
C SER A 68 -17.79 -11.38 -6.25
N ARG A 69 -16.76 -10.78 -6.87
CA ARG A 69 -15.51 -11.47 -7.22
C ARG A 69 -14.48 -11.44 -6.11
N VAL A 70 -14.68 -10.63 -5.07
CA VAL A 70 -13.71 -10.49 -4.00
C VAL A 70 -13.69 -11.76 -3.16
N THR A 71 -12.52 -12.38 -3.07
CA THR A 71 -12.27 -13.46 -2.11
C THR A 71 -11.44 -12.92 -0.96
N ALA A 72 -11.67 -13.45 0.24
CA ALA A 72 -11.00 -12.99 1.44
C ALA A 72 -10.53 -14.18 2.27
N HIS A 73 -9.30 -14.13 2.77
CA HIS A 73 -8.75 -15.14 3.67
C HIS A 73 -7.80 -14.51 4.69
N ASN A 74 -7.71 -15.08 5.88
CA ASN A 74 -6.81 -14.59 6.91
C ASN A 74 -5.35 -14.85 6.51
N ILE A 75 -4.44 -13.92 6.84
CA ILE A 75 -3.00 -14.08 6.57
C ILE A 75 -2.44 -15.30 7.31
N VAL A 76 -2.82 -15.49 8.57
CA VAL A 76 -2.55 -16.70 9.35
C VAL A 76 -3.89 -17.25 9.82
N GLU A 77 -4.07 -18.57 9.71
CA GLU A 77 -5.27 -19.25 10.21
C GLU A 77 -5.48 -18.95 11.71
N GLY A 78 -6.70 -18.55 12.03
CA GLY A 78 -7.17 -18.13 13.34
C GLY A 78 -8.64 -17.78 13.24
N ASP A 79 -9.28 -17.64 14.40
CA ASP A 79 -10.73 -17.56 14.58
C ASP A 79 -11.32 -16.23 14.04
N GLY A 80 -11.29 -16.01 12.73
CA GLY A 80 -11.96 -14.91 12.02
C GLY A 80 -11.19 -13.56 11.91
N GLY A 81 -11.20 -12.95 10.73
CA GLY A 81 -10.87 -11.54 10.51
C GLY A 81 -9.46 -11.06 10.88
N LEU A 82 -9.35 -9.79 11.30
CA LEU A 82 -8.09 -9.14 11.73
C LEU A 82 -7.61 -9.57 13.13
N ASP A 83 -8.22 -10.60 13.72
CA ASP A 83 -7.81 -11.13 15.04
C ASP A 83 -6.64 -12.13 14.93
N GLY A 84 -6.20 -12.43 13.70
CA GLY A 84 -4.90 -12.99 13.38
C GLY A 84 -3.88 -11.94 12.89
N PHE A 85 -3.05 -12.32 11.92
CA PHE A 85 -2.06 -11.40 11.32
C PHE A 85 -2.68 -10.37 10.35
N GLY A 86 -4.00 -10.39 10.18
CA GLY A 86 -4.72 -9.59 9.21
C GLY A 86 -5.36 -10.43 8.11
N ILE A 87 -5.79 -9.78 7.03
CA ILE A 87 -6.56 -10.40 5.95
C ILE A 87 -5.94 -10.09 4.59
N VAL A 88 -6.04 -11.06 3.67
CA VAL A 88 -5.76 -10.88 2.25
C VAL A 88 -7.07 -10.87 1.49
N LEU A 89 -7.23 -9.88 0.62
CA LEU A 89 -8.34 -9.77 -0.33
C LEU A 89 -7.79 -9.96 -1.74
N GLU A 90 -8.45 -10.77 -2.56
CA GLU A 90 -8.11 -10.90 -3.98
C GLU A 90 -9.21 -10.34 -4.88
N ASN A 91 -8.84 -9.99 -6.11
CA ASN A 91 -9.74 -9.43 -7.12
C ASN A 91 -10.38 -8.09 -6.69
N VAL A 92 -9.67 -7.29 -5.89
CA VAL A 92 -10.15 -5.96 -5.47
C VAL A 92 -9.85 -4.89 -6.51
N PHE A 93 -8.71 -5.02 -7.20
CA PHE A 93 -8.37 -4.23 -8.37
C PHE A 93 -8.27 -5.14 -9.59
N THR A 94 -8.66 -4.61 -10.73
CA THR A 94 -8.38 -5.22 -12.03
C THR A 94 -6.91 -5.00 -12.39
N ARG A 95 -6.34 -5.87 -13.23
CA ARG A 95 -5.00 -5.64 -13.79
C ARG A 95 -4.93 -4.36 -14.61
N ARG A 96 -6.03 -3.99 -15.28
CA ARG A 96 -6.11 -2.73 -16.02
C ARG A 96 -6.03 -1.50 -15.10
N GLU A 97 -6.72 -1.52 -13.96
CA GLU A 97 -6.57 -0.47 -12.92
C GLU A 97 -5.13 -0.41 -12.41
N CYS A 98 -4.52 -1.56 -12.15
CA CYS A 98 -3.14 -1.62 -11.74
C CYS A 98 -2.18 -1.07 -12.82
N GLN A 99 -2.42 -1.38 -14.10
CA GLN A 99 -1.67 -0.83 -15.22
C GLN A 99 -1.75 0.70 -15.26
N ARG A 100 -2.96 1.27 -15.10
CA ARG A 100 -3.15 2.73 -15.04
C ARG A 100 -2.38 3.37 -13.88
N LEU A 101 -2.46 2.77 -12.68
CA LEU A 101 -1.70 3.23 -11.51
C LEU A 101 -0.18 3.18 -11.76
N ILE A 102 0.32 2.10 -12.36
CA ILE A 102 1.75 1.96 -12.67
C ILE A 102 2.17 2.98 -13.72
N ALA A 103 1.43 3.13 -14.81
CA ALA A 103 1.74 4.10 -15.86
C ALA A 103 1.81 5.53 -15.31
N GLU A 104 0.84 5.92 -14.48
CA GLU A 104 0.77 7.26 -13.91
C GLU A 104 1.91 7.52 -12.91
N THR A 105 2.25 6.53 -12.08
CA THR A 105 3.36 6.66 -11.13
C THR A 105 4.73 6.64 -11.82
N GLU A 106 4.90 5.89 -12.91
CA GLU A 106 6.12 5.89 -13.72
C GLU A 106 6.35 7.22 -14.45
N ARG A 107 5.28 7.90 -14.89
CA ARG A 107 5.37 9.25 -15.49
C ARG A 107 5.96 10.27 -14.53
N VAL A 108 5.63 10.17 -13.24
CA VAL A 108 6.19 11.03 -12.19
C VAL A 108 7.65 10.63 -11.90
N GLY A 109 7.91 9.33 -11.81
CA GLY A 109 9.24 8.75 -11.66
C GLY A 109 9.55 8.29 -10.24
N PHE A 110 10.19 7.12 -10.15
CA PHE A 110 10.67 6.54 -8.90
C PHE A 110 12.12 6.97 -8.61
N GLY A 111 12.51 6.93 -7.33
CA GLY A 111 13.89 7.14 -6.92
C GLY A 111 14.31 6.27 -5.74
N HIS A 112 15.61 6.13 -5.52
CA HIS A 112 16.13 5.34 -4.40
C HIS A 112 16.05 6.12 -3.09
N LEU A 113 15.80 5.40 -1.99
CA LEU A 113 16.03 5.95 -0.66
C LEU A 113 17.54 6.11 -0.44
N GLY A 114 17.95 7.30 0.02
CA GLY A 114 19.37 7.62 0.20
C GLY A 114 20.12 6.68 1.16
N GLU A 115 21.43 6.88 1.30
CA GLU A 115 22.35 5.95 2.00
C GLU A 115 22.22 5.90 3.54
N GLY A 116 21.18 6.50 4.12
CA GLY A 116 20.98 6.56 5.57
C GLY A 116 20.63 5.22 6.23
N LYS A 117 20.24 5.23 7.51
CA LYS A 117 19.84 4.04 8.28
C LYS A 117 18.67 3.24 7.68
N THR A 118 17.96 3.82 6.71
CA THR A 118 16.88 3.19 5.93
C THR A 118 17.28 2.91 4.48
N GLY A 119 18.57 2.96 4.16
CA GLY A 119 19.12 2.82 2.81
C GLY A 119 19.02 1.42 2.23
N ARG A 120 19.65 1.22 1.07
CA ARG A 120 19.44 0.06 0.17
C ARG A 120 19.54 -1.33 0.83
N ALA A 121 20.39 -1.49 1.84
CA ALA A 121 20.52 -2.77 2.57
C ALA A 121 19.31 -3.10 3.45
N TYR A 122 18.65 -2.09 3.99
CA TYR A 122 17.43 -2.25 4.78
C TYR A 122 16.20 -2.26 3.87
N ARG A 123 16.13 -1.34 2.92
CA ARG A 123 15.01 -1.16 2.01
C ARG A 123 15.54 -0.87 0.61
N GLY A 124 15.60 -1.92 -0.21
CA GLY A 124 16.25 -1.88 -1.52
C GLY A 124 15.41 -1.29 -2.65
N ASN A 125 14.09 -1.12 -2.45
CA ASN A 125 13.19 -0.63 -3.49
C ASN A 125 13.39 0.84 -3.82
N CYS A 126 13.05 1.21 -5.05
CA CYS A 126 12.75 2.59 -5.38
C CYS A 126 11.37 2.97 -4.82
N ARG A 127 11.18 4.23 -4.48
CA ARG A 127 9.94 4.77 -3.90
C ARG A 127 9.49 6.01 -4.66
N LEU A 128 8.18 6.22 -4.63
CA LEU A 128 7.49 7.44 -4.99
C LEU A 128 6.40 7.70 -3.94
N GLN A 129 6.21 8.96 -3.55
CA GLN A 129 5.13 9.38 -2.68
C GLN A 129 4.20 10.33 -3.42
N ILE A 130 2.90 10.03 -3.39
CA ILE A 130 1.87 10.86 -4.03
C ILE A 130 0.85 11.28 -2.97
N ASP A 131 0.53 12.57 -2.94
CA ASP A 131 -0.57 13.12 -2.17
C ASP A 131 -1.81 13.20 -3.09
N ASP A 132 -2.86 12.43 -2.76
CA ASP A 132 -4.13 12.35 -3.51
C ASP A 132 -4.95 13.64 -3.32
N LEU A 133 -4.74 14.62 -4.19
CA LEU A 133 -5.34 15.96 -4.05
C LEU A 133 -6.87 15.96 -4.06
N GLY A 134 -7.49 15.06 -4.83
CA GLY A 134 -8.95 14.95 -4.96
C GLY A 134 -9.56 14.01 -3.91
N GLY A 135 -8.75 13.21 -3.24
CA GLY A 135 -9.18 12.18 -2.30
C GLY A 135 -9.98 11.04 -2.94
N ALA A 136 -10.10 11.00 -4.27
CA ALA A 136 -10.96 10.05 -4.96
C ALA A 136 -10.39 8.63 -4.91
N LEU A 137 -9.06 8.50 -5.02
CA LEU A 137 -8.40 7.21 -4.84
C LEU A 137 -8.66 6.68 -3.41
N GLY A 138 -8.55 7.54 -2.40
CA GLY A 138 -8.89 7.22 -1.01
C GLY A 138 -10.32 6.73 -0.83
N ARG A 139 -11.29 7.48 -1.35
CA ARG A 139 -12.71 7.13 -1.25
C ARG A 139 -13.02 5.81 -1.95
N GLU A 140 -12.47 5.58 -3.13
CA GLU A 140 -12.74 4.37 -3.90
C GLU A 140 -12.05 3.14 -3.30
N VAL A 141 -10.80 3.26 -2.83
CA VAL A 141 -10.13 2.20 -2.06
C VAL A 141 -10.97 1.83 -0.85
N TRP A 142 -11.41 2.82 -0.06
CA TRP A 142 -12.24 2.59 1.12
C TRP A 142 -13.54 1.88 0.76
N ARG A 143 -14.26 2.34 -0.27
CA ARG A 143 -15.51 1.73 -0.73
C ARG A 143 -15.37 0.22 -0.98
N ARG A 144 -14.23 -0.20 -1.53
CA ARG A 144 -13.95 -1.62 -1.83
C ARG A 144 -13.58 -2.44 -0.59
N ILE A 145 -12.83 -1.86 0.35
CA ILE A 145 -12.28 -2.61 1.50
C ILE A 145 -13.07 -2.46 2.81
N ALA A 146 -13.94 -1.46 2.92
CA ALA A 146 -14.69 -1.16 4.16
C ALA A 146 -15.40 -2.39 4.78
N PRO A 147 -15.98 -3.34 4.01
CA PRO A 147 -16.59 -4.54 4.59
C PRO A 147 -15.60 -5.45 5.35
N TYR A 148 -14.30 -5.30 5.12
CA TYR A 148 -13.24 -6.15 5.66
C TYR A 148 -12.37 -5.42 6.70
N VAL A 149 -12.64 -4.13 6.95
CA VAL A 149 -11.89 -3.30 7.89
C VAL A 149 -12.80 -2.91 9.05
N PRO A 150 -12.38 -3.10 10.31
CA PRO A 150 -13.16 -2.68 11.46
C PRO A 150 -13.46 -1.17 11.41
N ALA A 151 -14.74 -0.83 11.46
CA ALA A 151 -15.19 0.56 11.57
C ALA A 151 -14.77 1.20 12.90
N ALA A 152 -14.45 0.37 13.91
CA ALA A 152 -13.84 0.81 15.15
C ALA A 152 -12.84 -0.22 15.68
N VAL A 153 -11.86 0.27 16.43
CA VAL A 153 -10.80 -0.52 17.06
C VAL A 153 -10.68 -0.10 18.51
N GLU A 154 -10.67 -1.07 19.43
CA GLU A 154 -10.30 -0.84 20.82
C GLU A 154 -8.78 -0.94 20.93
N LEU A 155 -8.13 0.15 21.38
CA LEU A 155 -6.70 0.10 21.68
C LEU A 155 -6.46 -0.48 23.08
N PRO A 156 -5.32 -1.15 23.31
CA PRO A 156 -4.97 -1.73 24.61
C PRO A 156 -4.85 -0.70 25.73
N ASP A 157 -4.68 -1.19 26.95
CA ASP A 157 -4.21 -0.42 28.11
C ASP A 157 -5.05 0.83 28.46
N GLY A 158 -6.32 0.85 28.06
CA GLY A 158 -7.25 1.94 28.36
C GLY A 158 -7.11 3.16 27.44
N GLU A 159 -6.39 3.05 26.32
CA GLU A 159 -6.29 4.12 25.31
C GLU A 159 -7.63 4.42 24.60
N GLY A 160 -8.61 3.54 24.77
CA GLY A 160 -10.00 3.79 24.39
C GLY A 160 -10.34 3.33 22.98
N ARG A 161 -11.58 3.67 22.59
CA ARG A 161 -12.16 3.26 21.32
C ARG A 161 -11.82 4.27 20.23
N PHE A 162 -11.38 3.78 19.09
CA PHE A 162 -11.08 4.57 17.90
C PHE A 162 -12.04 4.22 16.77
N GLU A 163 -12.53 5.23 16.05
CA GLU A 163 -13.45 5.06 14.92
C GLU A 163 -12.76 5.42 13.61
N TYR A 164 -13.11 4.71 12.54
CA TYR A 164 -12.68 5.06 11.18
C TYR A 164 -12.95 6.54 10.91
N LEU A 165 -11.96 7.20 10.32
CA LEU A 165 -12.08 8.57 9.86
C LEU A 165 -11.92 8.66 8.34
N GLU A 166 -10.79 8.22 7.82
CA GLU A 166 -10.42 8.38 6.42
C GLU A 166 -9.31 7.41 6.00
N MET A 167 -9.07 7.29 4.70
CA MET A 167 -7.82 6.72 4.18
C MET A 167 -6.71 7.77 4.23
N ASN A 168 -5.48 7.36 4.49
CA ASN A 168 -4.32 8.25 4.39
C ASN A 168 -4.22 8.80 2.96
N SER A 169 -4.21 10.14 2.83
CA SER A 169 -4.11 10.81 1.53
C SER A 169 -2.73 10.70 0.89
N ARG A 170 -1.70 10.28 1.65
CA ARG A 170 -0.35 10.04 1.15
C ARG A 170 -0.12 8.57 0.82
N TYR A 171 -0.08 8.28 -0.48
CA TYR A 171 0.22 6.96 -1.02
C TYR A 171 1.72 6.79 -1.22
N ARG A 172 2.23 5.61 -0.83
CA ARG A 172 3.63 5.22 -1.01
C ARG A 172 3.68 4.12 -2.05
N PHE A 173 4.24 4.42 -3.20
CA PHE A 173 4.50 3.45 -4.26
C PHE A 173 5.92 2.94 -4.13
N ALA A 174 6.09 1.63 -4.19
CA ALA A 174 7.37 0.94 -4.16
C ALA A 174 7.55 0.11 -5.41
N LYS A 175 8.72 0.23 -6.04
CA LYS A 175 9.15 -0.54 -7.21
C LYS A 175 10.39 -1.33 -6.86
N TYR A 176 10.34 -2.65 -7.05
CA TYR A 176 11.46 -3.55 -6.79
C TYR A 176 11.97 -4.13 -8.10
N TYR A 177 13.29 -4.16 -8.23
CA TYR A 177 14.03 -4.87 -9.26
C TYR A 177 14.61 -6.17 -8.70
N ALA A 178 15.08 -7.05 -9.58
CA ALA A 178 15.79 -8.27 -9.19
C ALA A 178 16.94 -7.96 -8.22
N GLY A 179 17.06 -8.76 -7.16
CA GLY A 179 18.03 -8.59 -6.07
C GLY A 179 17.55 -7.71 -4.92
N GLN A 180 16.48 -6.93 -5.10
CA GLN A 180 15.97 -6.00 -4.10
C GLN A 180 14.93 -6.67 -3.19
N GLY A 181 14.82 -6.17 -1.96
CA GLY A 181 13.85 -6.60 -0.96
C GLY A 181 13.69 -5.53 0.12
N PHE A 182 12.95 -5.86 1.18
CA PHE A 182 12.77 -4.98 2.33
C PHE A 182 12.88 -5.83 3.60
N ALA A 183 13.83 -5.50 4.47
CA ALA A 183 14.13 -6.23 5.69
C ALA A 183 12.94 -6.35 6.66
N ILE A 184 13.03 -7.33 7.56
CA ILE A 184 12.03 -7.63 8.58
C ILE A 184 11.75 -6.39 9.46
N HIS A 185 10.47 -6.06 9.63
CA HIS A 185 10.00 -4.92 10.40
C HIS A 185 8.56 -5.10 10.88
N VAL A 186 8.08 -4.09 11.62
CA VAL A 186 6.66 -3.81 11.86
C VAL A 186 6.38 -2.40 11.37
N ASP A 187 5.19 -2.17 10.81
CA ASP A 187 4.78 -0.83 10.40
C ASP A 187 4.40 0.00 11.61
N LYS A 188 4.84 1.26 11.63
CA LYS A 188 4.55 2.22 12.70
C LYS A 188 3.37 3.11 12.31
N PRO A 189 2.55 3.52 13.29
CA PRO A 189 1.51 4.51 13.05
C PRO A 189 2.10 5.84 12.62
N THR A 190 1.35 6.57 11.79
CA THR A 190 1.49 8.02 11.67
C THR A 190 0.55 8.66 12.67
N ILE A 191 1.10 9.48 13.56
CA ILE A 191 0.31 10.26 14.53
C ILE A 191 0.07 11.66 13.93
N TYR A 192 -1.18 12.07 13.92
CA TYR A 192 -1.64 13.36 13.44
C TYR A 192 -2.18 14.19 14.61
N GLU A 193 -2.59 15.42 14.32
CA GLU A 193 -3.25 16.29 15.29
C GLU A 193 -4.59 15.70 15.79
N HIS A 194 -5.03 16.14 16.96
CA HIS A 194 -6.28 15.71 17.61
C HIS A 194 -6.35 14.19 17.85
N GLU A 195 -5.20 13.60 18.19
CA GLU A 195 -5.05 12.17 18.52
C GLU A 195 -5.47 11.23 17.38
N ARG A 196 -5.62 11.75 16.16
CA ARG A 196 -5.83 10.92 14.98
C ARG A 196 -4.58 10.12 14.67
N CYS A 197 -4.73 8.85 14.33
CA CYS A 197 -3.60 8.00 13.98
C CYS A 197 -3.96 6.96 12.94
N SER A 198 -2.97 6.51 12.17
CA SER A 198 -3.15 5.30 11.37
C SER A 198 -3.06 4.05 12.25
N ILE A 199 -3.96 3.10 12.05
CA ILE A 199 -3.99 1.84 12.81
C ILE A 199 -3.77 0.63 11.90
N MET A 200 -4.22 0.70 10.64
CA MET A 200 -4.13 -0.41 9.69
C MET A 200 -3.24 -0.02 8.51
N THR A 201 -2.29 -0.88 8.15
CA THR A 201 -1.60 -0.84 6.85
C THR A 201 -2.49 -1.47 5.79
N VAL A 202 -2.52 -0.88 4.61
CA VAL A 202 -3.15 -1.42 3.40
C VAL A 202 -2.10 -1.51 2.29
N ASN A 203 -1.63 -2.72 2.03
CA ASN A 203 -0.68 -3.04 0.96
C ASN A 203 -1.45 -3.56 -0.26
N ILE A 204 -1.34 -2.89 -1.40
CA ILE A 204 -2.04 -3.19 -2.66
C ILE A 204 -1.00 -3.61 -3.70
N TYR A 205 -1.08 -4.87 -4.15
CA TYR A 205 -0.11 -5.45 -5.08
C TYR A 205 -0.50 -5.11 -6.52
N LEU A 206 0.33 -4.35 -7.22
CA LEU A 206 -0.04 -3.77 -8.52
C LEU A 206 0.33 -4.64 -9.73
N ASN A 207 1.05 -5.74 -9.55
CA ASN A 207 1.30 -6.67 -10.64
C ASN A 207 1.47 -8.10 -10.13
N ASP A 208 1.22 -9.05 -11.02
CA ASP A 208 1.58 -10.43 -10.77
C ASP A 208 3.10 -10.57 -10.79
N LEU A 209 3.63 -11.38 -9.87
CA LEU A 209 5.02 -11.78 -9.92
C LEU A 209 5.19 -12.87 -10.97
N VAL A 210 6.33 -12.88 -11.67
CA VAL A 210 6.62 -13.89 -12.69
C VAL A 210 6.80 -15.28 -12.05
N GLN A 211 7.54 -15.33 -10.94
CA GLN A 211 7.87 -16.55 -10.18
C GLN A 211 7.68 -16.31 -8.67
N PRO A 212 6.43 -16.14 -8.19
CA PRO A 212 6.14 -15.81 -6.78
C PRO A 212 6.67 -16.86 -5.80
N GLU A 213 6.78 -18.12 -6.21
CA GLU A 213 7.35 -19.22 -5.42
C GLU A 213 8.84 -19.07 -5.15
N GLN A 214 9.53 -18.21 -5.90
CA GLN A 214 10.97 -17.98 -5.78
C GLN A 214 11.33 -16.73 -4.96
N GLY A 215 10.38 -15.84 -4.73
CA GLY A 215 10.59 -14.64 -3.92
C GLY A 215 9.70 -13.47 -4.31
N GLY A 216 9.94 -12.32 -3.69
CA GLY A 216 9.18 -11.08 -3.91
C GLY A 216 7.86 -10.97 -3.13
N LEU A 217 7.42 -11.99 -2.40
CA LEU A 217 6.20 -11.92 -1.58
C LEU A 217 6.39 -11.02 -0.34
N THR A 218 5.28 -10.54 0.24
CA THR A 218 5.30 -10.04 1.62
C THR A 218 5.22 -11.24 2.54
N ARG A 219 6.26 -11.49 3.35
CA ARG A 219 6.27 -12.66 4.25
C ARG A 219 6.03 -12.22 5.68
N PHE A 220 5.40 -13.10 6.45
CA PHE A 220 5.05 -12.84 7.83
C PHE A 220 5.74 -13.82 8.77
N PHE A 221 6.14 -13.33 9.94
CA PHE A 221 6.97 -14.05 10.90
C PHE A 221 6.38 -13.94 12.31
N ARG A 222 6.65 -14.92 13.17
CA ARG A 222 6.25 -14.84 14.59
C ARG A 222 7.16 -13.95 15.43
N ARG A 223 8.37 -13.61 14.95
CA ARG A 223 9.42 -12.94 15.73
C ARG A 223 10.19 -11.95 14.88
N MET A 224 10.58 -10.82 15.48
CA MET A 224 11.43 -9.79 14.87
C MET A 224 12.81 -10.29 14.44
N THR A 225 13.31 -11.35 15.08
CA THR A 225 14.57 -12.00 14.71
C THR A 225 14.49 -12.80 13.41
N GLY A 226 13.30 -12.90 12.80
CA GLY A 226 13.03 -13.75 11.64
C GLY A 226 12.83 -15.22 12.00
N GLY A 227 13.14 -16.10 11.05
CA GLY A 227 12.89 -17.54 11.11
C GLY A 227 12.15 -18.02 9.86
N ALA A 228 11.53 -19.20 9.93
CA ALA A 228 10.64 -19.65 8.87
C ALA A 228 9.40 -18.74 8.81
N PRO A 229 9.03 -18.23 7.62
CA PRO A 229 7.80 -17.47 7.46
C PRO A 229 6.60 -18.38 7.77
N VAL A 230 5.60 -17.84 8.45
CA VAL A 230 4.36 -18.56 8.80
C VAL A 230 3.22 -18.28 7.82
N ALA A 231 3.37 -17.25 7.01
CA ALA A 231 2.43 -16.87 5.96
C ALA A 231 3.11 -15.94 4.94
N ALA A 232 2.47 -15.75 3.80
CA ALA A 232 2.88 -14.79 2.79
C ALA A 232 1.66 -14.22 2.06
N ALA A 233 1.80 -13.01 1.52
CA ALA A 233 0.80 -12.33 0.71
C ALA A 233 1.43 -11.64 -0.51
N GLY A 234 0.59 -11.35 -1.50
CA GLY A 234 0.99 -10.77 -2.79
C GLY A 234 1.22 -11.84 -3.85
N GLY A 235 1.91 -11.47 -4.94
CA GLY A 235 2.13 -12.35 -6.08
C GLY A 235 1.05 -12.27 -7.16
N LYS A 236 -0.12 -11.72 -6.83
CA LYS A 236 -1.26 -11.54 -7.75
C LYS A 236 -1.64 -10.07 -7.85
N ALA A 237 -1.75 -9.56 -9.07
CA ALA A 237 -2.19 -8.18 -9.30
C ALA A 237 -3.59 -7.94 -8.71
N GLY A 238 -3.76 -6.76 -8.10
CA GLY A 238 -5.00 -6.30 -7.50
C GLY A 238 -5.43 -7.02 -6.24
N SER A 239 -4.56 -7.83 -5.65
CA SER A 239 -4.71 -8.31 -4.28
C SER A 239 -4.31 -7.24 -3.27
N ILE A 240 -4.84 -7.35 -2.05
CA ILE A 240 -4.59 -6.44 -0.93
C ILE A 240 -4.26 -7.26 0.32
N ALA A 241 -3.24 -6.85 1.07
CA ALA A 241 -3.04 -7.29 2.45
C ALA A 241 -3.36 -6.14 3.41
N ILE A 242 -4.24 -6.39 4.38
CA ILE A 242 -4.64 -5.43 5.41
C ILE A 242 -4.26 -5.99 6.77
N PHE A 243 -3.50 -5.21 7.55
CA PHE A 243 -3.03 -5.66 8.86
C PHE A 243 -2.72 -4.51 9.82
N LYS A 244 -2.73 -4.83 11.13
CA LYS A 244 -2.56 -3.85 12.22
C LYS A 244 -1.10 -3.36 12.32
N GLN A 245 -0.93 -2.05 12.52
CA GLN A 245 0.35 -1.40 12.81
C GLN A 245 0.75 -1.59 14.29
N SER A 246 1.94 -1.13 14.67
CA SER A 246 2.53 -1.32 16.01
C SER A 246 1.82 -0.57 17.17
N VAL A 247 0.57 -0.15 16.98
CA VAL A 247 -0.31 0.46 18.00
C VAL A 247 -1.10 -0.58 18.81
N VAL A 248 -1.02 -1.85 18.43
CA VAL A 248 -1.61 -2.98 19.14
C VAL A 248 -0.53 -3.97 19.56
N PRO A 249 -0.77 -4.84 20.56
CA PRO A 249 0.26 -5.72 21.14
C PRO A 249 0.71 -6.80 20.14
N TYR A 250 -0.11 -7.05 19.12
CA TYR A 250 0.12 -8.04 18.07
C TYR A 250 0.10 -7.36 16.69
N SER A 251 1.18 -6.64 16.37
CA SER A 251 1.43 -6.20 14.99
C SER A 251 2.21 -7.27 14.23
N PRO A 252 1.82 -7.61 12.99
CA PRO A 252 2.52 -8.63 12.21
C PRO A 252 3.94 -8.22 11.88
N VAL A 253 4.89 -9.03 12.34
CA VAL A 253 6.28 -8.93 11.88
C VAL A 253 6.31 -9.42 10.44
N HIS A 254 6.84 -8.59 9.54
CA HIS A 254 6.82 -8.91 8.12
C HIS A 254 8.02 -8.32 7.37
N ASP A 255 8.24 -8.81 6.16
CA ASP A 255 9.28 -8.32 5.25
C ASP A 255 8.80 -8.33 3.80
N GLY A 256 9.59 -7.72 2.92
CA GLY A 256 9.47 -7.91 1.48
C GLY A 256 10.57 -8.85 1.02
N ASP A 257 10.21 -10.08 0.66
CA ASP A 257 11.17 -11.07 0.19
C ASP A 257 11.94 -10.55 -1.02
N LYS A 258 13.15 -11.06 -1.19
CA LYS A 258 14.00 -10.66 -2.30
C LYS A 258 13.33 -11.05 -3.61
N LEU A 259 13.15 -10.09 -4.50
CA LEU A 259 12.68 -10.36 -5.85
C LEU A 259 13.83 -11.00 -6.65
N LEU A 260 13.64 -12.16 -7.25
CA LEU A 260 14.71 -12.82 -8.01
C LEU A 260 14.68 -12.51 -9.50
N SER A 261 13.51 -12.20 -10.06
CA SER A 261 13.34 -11.87 -11.47
C SER A 261 12.13 -10.97 -11.70
N GLY A 262 12.14 -10.26 -12.83
CA GLY A 262 11.06 -9.34 -13.22
C GLY A 262 11.01 -8.07 -12.37
N LEU A 263 9.80 -7.51 -12.26
CA LEU A 263 9.50 -6.30 -11.50
C LEU A 263 8.39 -6.57 -10.48
N LYS A 264 8.39 -5.82 -9.38
CA LYS A 264 7.28 -5.78 -8.42
C LYS A 264 6.91 -4.34 -8.11
N TYR A 265 5.62 -4.05 -8.18
CA TYR A 265 5.01 -2.79 -7.81
C TYR A 265 4.05 -3.01 -6.62
N LEU A 266 4.17 -2.15 -5.63
CA LEU A 266 3.34 -2.14 -4.44
C LEU A 266 2.88 -0.71 -4.17
N MET A 267 1.58 -0.52 -3.99
CA MET A 267 1.01 0.71 -3.44
C MET A 267 0.66 0.48 -1.98
N ARG A 268 1.11 1.37 -1.09
CA ARG A 268 0.76 1.33 0.33
C ARG A 268 0.08 2.61 0.77
N THR A 269 -1.00 2.44 1.51
CA THR A 269 -1.66 3.50 2.28
C THR A 269 -2.03 2.94 3.66
N ASP A 270 -2.69 3.75 4.47
CA ASP A 270 -3.10 3.41 5.82
C ASP A 270 -4.55 3.80 6.06
N VAL A 271 -5.23 3.12 6.99
CA VAL A 271 -6.56 3.54 7.49
C VAL A 271 -6.34 4.40 8.72
N VAL A 272 -6.84 5.64 8.66
CA VAL A 272 -6.75 6.63 9.74
C VAL A 272 -8.01 6.56 10.59
N TYR A 273 -7.79 6.55 11.89
CA TYR A 273 -8.83 6.54 12.91
C TYR A 273 -8.71 7.80 13.78
N ARG A 274 -9.79 8.10 14.50
CA ARG A 274 -9.86 9.14 15.54
C ARG A 274 -10.41 8.56 16.83
N PRO A 275 -10.14 9.15 18.01
CA PRO A 275 -10.83 8.77 19.22
C PRO A 275 -12.36 8.87 19.03
N ALA A 276 -13.09 7.88 19.53
CA ALA A 276 -14.53 7.94 19.62
C ALA A 276 -14.93 9.10 20.53
N ALA A 277 -16.03 9.78 20.21
CA ALA A 277 -16.57 10.77 21.12
C ALA A 277 -16.93 10.08 22.45
N ALA A 278 -16.61 10.73 23.58
CA ALA A 278 -17.08 10.25 24.87
C ALA A 278 -18.61 10.12 24.81
N THR A 279 -19.12 8.91 25.00
CA THR A 279 -20.55 8.75 25.21
C THR A 279 -20.86 9.37 26.57
N ASP A 280 -21.57 10.50 26.58
CA ASP A 280 -22.21 11.01 27.81
C ASP A 280 -23.21 9.94 28.27
N THR A 281 -22.75 9.03 29.12
CA THR A 281 -23.67 8.19 29.89
C THR A 281 -24.37 9.15 30.86
N PRO A 282 -25.70 9.40 30.74
CA PRO A 282 -26.38 10.20 31.75
C PRO A 282 -26.12 9.52 33.10
N LYS A 283 -25.50 10.25 34.02
CA LYS A 283 -25.38 9.80 35.41
C LYS A 283 -26.79 9.50 35.87
N SER A 284 -27.08 8.25 36.20
CA SER A 284 -28.28 7.93 36.95
C SER A 284 -28.12 8.61 38.31
N ASP A 285 -28.87 9.69 38.53
CA ASP A 285 -29.02 10.27 39.85
C ASP A 285 -29.63 9.19 40.76
N ALA A 286 -28.84 8.72 41.70
CA ALA A 286 -29.26 7.85 42.81
C ALA A 286 -28.73 8.44 44.12
#